data_AF-A0A918CF53-F1
#
_entry.id   AF-A0A918CF53-F1
#
_cell.length_a   1.000
_cell.length_b   1.000
_cell.length_c   1.000
_cell.angle_alpha   90.00
_cell.angle_beta   90.00
_cell.angle_gamma   90.00
#
_symmetry.space_group_name_H-M   'P 1'
#
loop_
_entity.id
_entity.type
_entity.pdbx_description
1 polymer ?
#
loop_
_entity_poly.entity_id
_entity_poly.type
_entity_poly.pdbx_seq_one_letter_code
_entity_poly.pdbx_strand_id
1 'polypeptide(L)'
;MDADQVAFMEDLTGDWIWAFDPNQSNVAYEGDSIGNLNRTPEGLAELLVHATVRSVILLSNSGRLGAQVPNEALPQVLNSMECVGFGGWKWPRPGYRIFMADSLLAEVGPAVDPQAPWLSRAGYSAVRIAGLSDSVLTYLDSFSTVTWIDTGPDV
;
A
#
# COMPACT_ATOMS: atom_id res chain seq x y z
N MET A 1 17.30 -18.74 1.83
CA MET A 1 16.04 -19.27 2.38
C MET A 1 16.35 -20.50 3.21
N ASP A 2 15.84 -20.55 4.44
CA ASP A 2 15.91 -21.76 5.25
C ASP A 2 15.08 -22.88 4.61
N ALA A 3 15.43 -24.14 4.88
CA ALA A 3 14.78 -25.31 4.28
C ALA A 3 13.25 -25.40 4.54
N ASP A 4 12.75 -24.61 5.50
CA ASP A 4 11.36 -24.58 5.93
C ASP A 4 10.58 -23.35 5.43
N GLN A 5 11.11 -22.58 4.46
CA GLN A 5 10.43 -21.40 3.90
C GLN A 5 10.07 -21.62 2.42
N VAL A 6 8.80 -21.47 2.08
CA VAL A 6 8.30 -21.58 0.71
C VAL A 6 7.87 -20.20 0.20
N ALA A 7 8.63 -19.66 -0.75
CA ALA A 7 8.27 -18.42 -1.43
C ALA A 7 7.00 -18.63 -2.29
N PHE A 8 6.07 -17.67 -2.24
CA PHE A 8 4.79 -17.78 -2.96
C PHE A 8 4.37 -16.49 -3.66
N MET A 9 5.03 -15.37 -3.35
CA MET A 9 4.75 -14.07 -3.95
C MET A 9 6.05 -13.28 -4.04
N GLU A 10 6.16 -12.46 -5.09
CA GLU A 10 7.31 -11.63 -5.40
C GLU A 10 6.79 -10.28 -5.90
N ASP A 11 7.55 -9.20 -5.67
CA ASP A 11 7.22 -7.90 -6.23
C ASP A 11 7.52 -7.84 -7.74
N LEU A 12 7.18 -6.72 -8.38
CA LEU A 12 7.34 -6.61 -9.83
C LEU A 12 8.81 -6.53 -10.28
N THR A 13 9.74 -6.20 -9.40
CA THR A 13 11.18 -6.10 -9.74
C THR A 13 11.94 -7.38 -9.43
N GLY A 14 11.38 -8.25 -8.60
CA GLY A 14 12.04 -9.47 -8.14
C GLY A 14 13.00 -9.26 -6.97
N ASP A 15 13.00 -8.05 -6.40
CA ASP A 15 13.92 -7.71 -5.30
C ASP A 15 13.28 -8.00 -3.94
N TRP A 16 11.97 -8.20 -3.88
CA TRP A 16 11.26 -8.51 -2.64
C TRP A 16 10.38 -9.74 -2.79
N ILE A 17 10.48 -10.66 -1.82
CA ILE A 17 9.69 -11.89 -1.79
C ILE A 17 8.94 -12.03 -0.47
N TRP A 18 7.81 -12.74 -0.55
CA TRP A 18 7.06 -13.24 0.58
C TRP A 18 7.05 -14.76 0.58
N ALA A 19 7.21 -15.33 1.76
CA ALA A 19 7.24 -16.77 1.99
C ALA A 19 6.37 -17.16 3.18
N PHE A 20 6.07 -18.45 3.31
CA PHE A 20 5.42 -19.02 4.49
C PHE A 20 6.11 -20.30 4.95
N ASP A 21 5.88 -20.67 6.21
CA ASP A 21 6.34 -21.95 6.77
C ASP A 21 5.26 -23.03 6.53
N PRO A 22 5.53 -24.11 5.77
CA PRO A 22 4.55 -25.15 5.50
C PRO A 22 4.22 -26.00 6.74
N ASN A 23 5.10 -26.03 7.74
CA ASN A 23 4.87 -26.71 9.02
C ASN A 23 4.10 -25.82 10.01
N GLN A 24 4.11 -24.51 9.79
CA GLN A 24 3.34 -23.52 10.55
C GLN A 24 2.61 -22.59 9.58
N SER A 25 1.55 -23.09 8.93
CA SER A 25 0.91 -22.46 7.76
C SER A 25 0.40 -21.02 7.95
N ASN A 26 0.27 -20.52 9.18
CA ASN A 26 -0.09 -19.13 9.44
C ASN A 26 1.12 -18.20 9.64
N VAL A 27 2.34 -18.71 9.60
CA VAL A 27 3.57 -17.90 9.74
C VAL A 27 4.05 -17.48 8.36
N ALA A 28 4.12 -16.16 8.16
CA ALA A 28 4.64 -15.56 6.94
C ALA A 28 5.93 -14.78 7.18
N TYR A 29 6.72 -14.64 6.12
CA TYR A 29 7.99 -13.95 6.08
C TYR A 29 8.02 -12.99 4.88
N GLU A 30 8.78 -11.90 5.00
CA GLU A 30 9.04 -10.96 3.92
C GLU A 30 10.50 -10.49 3.95
N GLY A 31 11.03 -10.13 2.79
CA GLY A 31 12.35 -9.52 2.72
C GLY A 31 12.91 -9.49 1.31
N ASP A 32 14.14 -8.98 1.25
CA ASP A 32 14.94 -8.93 0.04
C ASP A 32 15.19 -10.35 -0.51
N SER A 33 15.08 -10.52 -1.84
CA SER A 33 15.18 -11.83 -2.51
C SER A 33 16.56 -12.47 -2.43
N ILE A 34 17.64 -11.69 -2.27
CA ILE A 34 19.00 -12.18 -2.02
C ILE A 34 19.34 -12.24 -0.52
N GLY A 35 18.48 -11.69 0.34
CA GLY A 35 18.68 -11.56 1.77
C GLY A 35 18.03 -12.66 2.62
N ASN A 36 18.05 -12.41 3.93
CA ASN A 36 17.29 -13.21 4.89
C ASN A 36 15.86 -12.69 4.98
N LEU A 37 14.89 -13.61 4.91
CA LEU A 37 13.50 -13.27 5.14
C LEU A 37 13.24 -13.08 6.63
N ASN A 38 12.48 -12.05 6.94
CA ASN A 38 12.10 -11.72 8.31
C ASN A 38 10.67 -12.14 8.54
N ARG A 39 10.40 -12.76 9.68
CA ARG A 39 9.02 -13.08 10.07
C ARG A 39 8.18 -11.81 10.07
N THR A 40 7.05 -11.85 9.39
CA THR A 40 6.08 -10.77 9.40
C THR A 40 5.27 -10.80 10.70
N PRO A 41 4.86 -9.64 11.21
CA PRO A 41 3.89 -9.57 12.30
C PRO A 41 2.48 -10.06 11.91
N GLU A 42 2.20 -10.11 10.60
CA GLU A 42 0.94 -10.61 10.02
C GLU A 42 0.94 -12.14 9.96
N GLY A 43 -0.24 -12.74 10.15
CA GLY A 43 -0.46 -14.13 9.73
C GLY A 43 -0.52 -14.25 8.21
N LEU A 44 -0.33 -15.45 7.65
CA LEU A 44 -0.43 -15.66 6.19
C LEU A 44 -1.77 -15.18 5.62
N ALA A 45 -2.88 -15.44 6.31
CA ALA A 45 -4.21 -14.98 5.88
C ALA A 45 -4.31 -13.45 5.86
N GLU A 46 -3.81 -12.77 6.90
CA GLU A 46 -3.80 -11.30 6.97
C GLU A 46 -2.94 -10.70 5.87
N LEU A 47 -1.76 -11.29 5.63
CA LEU A 47 -0.85 -10.87 4.57
C LEU A 47 -1.50 -11.00 3.19
N LEU A 48 -2.17 -12.12 2.92
CA LEU A 48 -2.89 -12.33 1.66
C LEU A 48 -4.04 -11.33 1.48
N VAL A 49 -4.79 -11.01 2.56
CA VAL A 49 -5.82 -9.97 2.53
C VAL A 49 -5.19 -8.61 2.23
N HIS A 50 -4.10 -8.25 2.92
CA HIS A 50 -3.38 -7.00 2.69
C HIS A 50 -2.89 -6.90 1.24
N ALA A 51 -2.21 -7.93 0.73
CA ALA A 51 -1.73 -7.99 -0.65
C ALA A 51 -2.89 -7.84 -1.64
N THR A 52 -4.00 -8.54 -1.42
CA THR A 52 -5.19 -8.46 -2.28
C THR A 52 -5.77 -7.06 -2.31
N VAL A 53 -5.98 -6.44 -1.15
CA VAL A 53 -6.52 -5.08 -1.04
C VAL A 53 -5.62 -4.09 -1.78
N ARG A 54 -4.30 -4.22 -1.59
CA ARG A 54 -3.33 -3.35 -2.24
C ARG A 54 -3.31 -3.55 -3.76
N SER A 55 -3.41 -4.78 -4.24
CA SER A 55 -3.56 -5.08 -5.67
C SER A 55 -4.84 -4.46 -6.24
N VAL A 56 -5.96 -4.51 -5.51
CA VAL A 56 -7.21 -3.85 -5.94
C VAL A 56 -7.02 -2.34 -6.09
N ILE A 57 -6.32 -1.69 -5.14
CA ILE A 57 -6.01 -0.26 -5.23
C ILE A 57 -5.15 0.05 -6.47
N LEU A 58 -4.13 -0.76 -6.74
CA LEU A 58 -3.20 -0.54 -7.84
C LEU A 58 -3.78 -0.84 -9.23
N LEU A 59 -4.74 -1.77 -9.30
CA LEU A 59 -5.35 -2.25 -10.55
C LEU A 59 -6.75 -1.66 -10.81
N SER A 60 -7.23 -0.76 -9.96
CA SER A 60 -8.55 -0.16 -10.10
C SER A 60 -8.64 0.69 -11.37
N ASN A 61 -9.75 0.54 -12.10
CA ASN A 61 -10.05 1.40 -13.24
C ASN A 61 -10.36 2.84 -12.84
N SER A 62 -10.91 3.03 -11.64
CA SER A 62 -11.19 4.34 -11.07
C SER A 62 -10.22 4.56 -9.92
N GLY A 63 -9.16 5.31 -10.19
CA GLY A 63 -8.10 5.59 -9.23
C GLY A 63 -7.54 7.01 -9.36
N ARG A 64 -7.12 7.57 -8.23
CA ARG A 64 -6.42 8.86 -8.14
C ARG A 64 -5.17 8.70 -7.28
N LEU A 65 -4.06 9.29 -7.73
CA LEU A 65 -2.79 9.38 -7.01
C LEU A 65 -2.49 10.82 -6.62
N GLY A 66 -2.36 11.05 -5.31
CA GLY A 66 -1.75 12.24 -4.73
C GLY A 66 -0.27 12.00 -4.48
N ALA A 67 0.57 12.45 -5.41
CA ALA A 67 2.03 12.30 -5.32
C ALA A 67 2.68 13.25 -4.28
N GLN A 68 1.94 14.25 -3.81
CA GLN A 68 2.33 15.14 -2.74
C GLN A 68 1.10 15.66 -2.00
N VAL A 69 0.73 14.98 -0.91
CA VAL A 69 -0.36 15.38 -0.03
C VAL A 69 0.22 16.00 1.25
N PRO A 70 -0.11 17.26 1.57
CA PRO A 70 0.29 17.90 2.82
C PRO A 70 -0.27 17.18 4.06
N ASN A 71 0.44 17.29 5.19
CA ASN A 71 0.03 16.65 6.45
C ASN A 71 -1.34 17.14 6.91
N GLU A 72 -1.60 18.43 6.73
CA GLU A 72 -2.85 19.10 7.11
C GLU A 72 -4.04 18.71 6.22
N ALA A 73 -3.79 18.28 4.99
CA ALA A 73 -4.84 17.90 4.04
C ALA A 73 -5.28 16.44 4.23
N LEU A 74 -4.36 15.54 4.57
CA LEU A 74 -4.63 14.11 4.62
C LEU A 74 -5.83 13.73 5.54
N PRO A 75 -5.98 14.28 6.77
CA PRO A 75 -7.12 13.94 7.62
C PRO A 75 -8.47 14.27 6.99
N GLN A 76 -8.53 15.35 6.20
CA GLN A 76 -9.76 15.75 5.53
C GLN A 76 -10.05 14.87 4.31
N VAL A 77 -9.01 14.52 3.55
CA VAL A 77 -9.11 13.58 2.41
C VAL A 77 -9.64 12.23 2.87
N LEU A 78 -9.15 11.72 4.01
CA LEU A 78 -9.52 10.40 4.54
C LEU A 78 -10.72 10.44 5.50
N ASN A 79 -11.42 11.57 5.64
CA ASN A 79 -12.39 11.77 6.71
C ASN A 79 -13.56 10.75 6.70
N SER A 80 -13.92 10.21 5.53
CA SER A 80 -14.95 9.18 5.38
C SER A 80 -14.42 7.75 5.51
N MET A 81 -13.12 7.56 5.69
CA MET A 81 -12.46 6.25 5.66
C MET A 81 -11.91 5.85 7.01
N GLU A 82 -11.97 4.56 7.30
CA GLU A 82 -11.39 3.97 8.50
C GLU A 82 -10.06 3.31 8.17
N CYS A 83 -9.05 3.52 9.02
CA CYS A 83 -7.77 2.84 8.89
C CYS A 83 -7.97 1.35 9.22
N VAL A 84 -7.63 0.47 8.29
CA VAL A 84 -7.62 -0.97 8.52
C VAL A 84 -6.20 -1.38 8.88
N GLY A 85 -6.04 -1.86 10.12
CA GLY A 85 -4.76 -2.25 10.66
C GLY A 85 -4.31 -3.60 10.10
N PHE A 86 -3.22 -3.60 9.36
CA PHE A 86 -2.43 -4.80 9.08
C PHE A 86 -1.16 -4.79 9.93
N GLY A 87 -0.64 -5.98 10.25
CA GLY A 87 0.38 -6.20 11.26
C GLY A 87 1.71 -5.49 11.04
N GLY A 88 2.06 -5.03 9.83
CA GLY A 88 3.23 -4.15 9.65
C GLY A 88 4.03 -4.41 8.38
N TRP A 89 3.34 -4.37 7.25
CA TRP A 89 3.91 -4.43 5.90
C TRP A 89 5.10 -3.49 5.68
N LYS A 90 6.24 -4.05 5.26
CA LYS A 90 7.51 -3.31 5.12
C LYS A 90 7.85 -2.91 3.70
N TRP A 91 7.12 -3.40 2.69
CA TRP A 91 7.39 -3.10 1.29
C TRP A 91 6.48 -1.96 0.75
N PRO A 92 6.94 -1.06 -0.13
CA PRO A 92 8.33 -0.87 -0.56
C PRO A 92 9.20 -0.25 0.55
N ARG A 93 8.57 0.30 1.59
CA ARG A 93 9.22 0.73 2.84
C ARG A 93 8.20 0.73 3.98
N PRO A 94 8.63 0.75 5.25
CA PRO A 94 7.71 0.85 6.38
C PRO A 94 6.88 2.14 6.36
N GLY A 95 5.67 2.07 6.94
CA GLY A 95 4.81 3.24 7.17
C GLY A 95 3.60 3.35 6.25
N TYR A 96 3.42 2.41 5.33
CA TYR A 96 2.21 2.32 4.52
C TYR A 96 1.01 1.91 5.38
N ARG A 97 -0.15 2.51 5.09
CA ARG A 97 -1.42 2.23 5.77
C ARG A 97 -2.53 2.11 4.74
N ILE A 98 -3.49 1.25 5.05
CA ILE A 98 -4.68 1.06 4.25
C ILE A 98 -5.87 1.69 4.96
N PHE A 99 -6.73 2.35 4.19
CA PHE A 99 -8.00 2.89 4.65
C PHE A 99 -9.13 2.37 3.78
N MET A 100 -10.31 2.19 4.36
CA MET A 100 -11.49 1.66 3.68
C MET A 100 -12.73 2.48 4.03
N ALA A 101 -13.61 2.64 3.06
CA ALA A 101 -14.98 3.13 3.25
C ALA A 101 -15.90 2.38 2.29
N ASP A 102 -17.20 2.66 2.34
CA ASP A 102 -18.11 2.18 1.29
C ASP A 102 -17.62 2.64 -0.09
N SER A 103 -17.46 1.68 -0.99
CA SER A 103 -17.03 1.89 -2.38
C SER A 103 -15.65 2.55 -2.58
N LEU A 104 -14.83 2.68 -1.53
CA LEU A 104 -13.51 3.30 -1.61
C LEU A 104 -12.45 2.52 -0.82
N LEU A 105 -11.25 2.45 -1.41
CA LEU A 105 -10.04 1.94 -0.77
C LEU A 105 -8.94 2.98 -0.92
N ALA A 106 -8.10 3.15 0.10
CA ALA A 106 -6.92 3.99 0.00
C ALA A 106 -5.67 3.31 0.55
N GLU A 107 -4.55 3.58 -0.09
CA GLU A 107 -3.21 3.31 0.40
C GLU A 107 -2.53 4.66 0.65
N VAL A 108 -1.88 4.79 1.81
CA VAL A 108 -1.14 5.99 2.20
C VAL A 108 0.26 5.60 2.61
N GLY A 109 1.25 6.03 1.84
CA GLY A 109 2.68 5.86 2.15
C GLY A 109 3.41 7.18 2.43
N PRO A 110 4.51 7.13 3.19
CA PRO A 110 5.30 8.33 3.55
C PRO A 110 5.88 9.00 2.30
N ALA A 111 6.02 10.33 2.33
CA ALA A 111 6.71 11.04 1.27
C ALA A 111 8.19 10.67 1.23
N VAL A 112 8.70 10.33 0.05
CA VAL A 112 10.12 10.03 -0.17
C VAL A 112 10.89 11.31 -0.51
N ASP A 113 12.08 11.47 0.05
CA ASP A 113 12.99 12.55 -0.36
C ASP A 113 13.62 12.20 -1.73
N PRO A 114 13.45 13.05 -2.76
CA PRO A 114 13.97 12.75 -4.10
C PRO A 114 15.50 12.76 -4.19
N GLN A 115 16.19 13.43 -3.26
CA GLN A 115 17.65 13.45 -3.19
C GLN A 115 18.22 12.34 -2.30
N ALA A 116 17.40 11.81 -1.39
CA ALA A 116 17.78 10.73 -0.49
C ALA A 116 16.61 9.73 -0.33
N PRO A 117 16.43 8.77 -1.26
CA PRO A 117 15.24 7.88 -1.29
C PRO A 117 15.02 7.02 -0.04
N TRP A 118 16.06 6.82 0.77
CA TRP A 118 15.97 6.15 2.07
C TRP A 118 15.36 7.03 3.17
N LEU A 119 15.31 8.36 3.00
CA LEU A 119 14.71 9.30 3.94
C LEU A 119 13.25 9.59 3.60
N SER A 120 12.51 10.05 4.61
CA SER A 120 11.18 10.61 4.43
C SER A 120 11.23 12.12 4.49
N ARG A 121 10.43 12.79 3.66
CA ARG A 121 10.13 14.22 3.79
C ARG A 121 8.74 14.43 4.39
N ALA A 122 8.40 15.68 4.70
CA ALA A 122 7.07 16.02 5.20
C ALA A 122 5.97 15.69 4.17
N GLY A 123 4.81 15.24 4.66
CA GLY A 123 3.66 14.87 3.83
C GLY A 123 3.70 13.41 3.37
N TYR A 124 2.91 13.14 2.33
CA TYR A 124 2.69 11.79 1.78
C TYR A 124 2.88 11.83 0.27
N SER A 125 3.59 10.84 -0.30
CA SER A 125 3.82 10.76 -1.76
C SER A 125 3.20 9.54 -2.42
N ALA A 126 2.54 8.69 -1.64
CA ALA A 126 1.84 7.51 -2.12
C ALA A 126 0.43 7.50 -1.52
N VAL A 127 -0.36 8.55 -1.78
CA VAL A 127 -1.79 8.58 -1.45
C VAL A 127 -2.55 8.10 -2.68
N ARG A 128 -2.86 6.81 -2.73
CA ARG A 128 -3.66 6.21 -3.79
C ARG A 128 -5.06 5.99 -3.27
N ILE A 129 -6.06 6.44 -4.01
CA ILE A 129 -7.47 6.25 -3.66
C ILE A 129 -8.15 5.60 -4.86
N ALA A 130 -8.67 4.41 -4.65
CA ALA A 130 -9.44 3.65 -5.62
C ALA A 130 -10.92 3.68 -5.24
N GLY A 131 -11.77 3.82 -6.25
CA GLY A 131 -13.22 3.73 -6.11
C GLY A 131 -13.82 2.70 -7.04
N LEU A 132 -15.07 2.30 -6.80
CA LEU A 132 -15.82 1.47 -7.75
C LEU A 132 -16.19 2.21 -9.06
N SER A 133 -16.13 3.55 -9.04
CA SER A 133 -16.40 4.43 -10.17
C SER A 133 -15.73 5.80 -9.97
N ASP A 134 -15.59 6.58 -11.04
CA ASP A 134 -15.01 7.93 -10.94
C ASP A 134 -15.90 8.87 -10.13
N SER A 135 -17.21 8.63 -10.12
CA SER A 135 -18.17 9.46 -9.37
C SER A 135 -17.88 9.50 -7.87
N VAL A 136 -17.46 8.38 -7.27
CA VAL A 136 -17.12 8.32 -5.84
C VAL A 136 -15.79 9.01 -5.52
N LEU A 137 -15.00 9.38 -6.53
CA LEU A 137 -13.72 10.07 -6.39
C LEU A 137 -13.83 11.60 -6.57
N THR A 138 -14.95 12.11 -7.08
CA THR A 138 -15.15 13.55 -7.37
C THR A 138 -14.99 14.46 -6.15
N TYR A 139 -15.16 13.95 -4.92
CA TYR A 139 -14.90 14.75 -3.72
C TYR A 139 -13.43 15.20 -3.62
N LEU A 140 -12.50 14.49 -4.26
CA LEU A 140 -11.07 14.81 -4.28
C LEU A 140 -10.80 16.16 -4.97
N ASP A 141 -11.66 16.57 -5.89
CA ASP A 141 -11.56 17.84 -6.63
C ASP A 141 -11.73 19.07 -5.70
N SER A 142 -12.31 18.87 -4.51
CA SER A 142 -12.43 19.92 -3.49
C SER A 142 -11.11 20.25 -2.78
N PHE A 143 -10.09 19.40 -2.92
CA PHE A 143 -8.77 19.59 -2.30
C PHE A 143 -7.77 20.22 -3.28
N SER A 144 -7.95 21.51 -3.56
CA SER A 144 -7.12 22.24 -4.54
C SER A 144 -5.62 22.35 -4.20
N THR A 145 -5.23 22.01 -2.97
CA THR A 145 -3.83 21.95 -2.53
C THR A 145 -3.14 20.63 -2.92
N VAL A 146 -3.88 19.67 -3.45
CA VAL A 146 -3.37 18.37 -3.92
C VAL A 146 -3.57 18.26 -5.42
N THR A 147 -2.51 17.95 -6.14
CA THR A 147 -2.61 17.54 -7.55
C THR A 147 -2.92 16.05 -7.60
N TRP A 148 -4.11 15.71 -8.07
CA TRP A 148 -4.54 14.33 -8.30
C TRP A 148 -4.22 13.90 -9.74
N ILE A 149 -3.60 12.73 -9.87
CA ILE A 149 -3.30 12.09 -11.15
C ILE A 149 -4.23 10.89 -11.31
N ASP A 150 -4.90 10.79 -12.45
CA ASP A 150 -5.74 9.64 -12.79
C ASP A 150 -4.85 8.42 -12.99
N THR A 151 -5.17 7.31 -12.31
CA THR A 151 -4.39 6.06 -12.40
C THR A 151 -5.18 4.91 -13.00
N GLY A 152 -6.39 5.17 -13.48
CA GLY A 152 -7.13 4.21 -14.28
C GLY A 152 -6.38 3.92 -15.58
N PRO A 153 -6.54 2.72 -16.17
CA PRO A 153 -6.06 2.49 -17.53
C PRO A 153 -6.82 3.43 -18.47
N ASP A 154 -6.08 4.17 -19.30
CA ASP A 154 -6.67 4.89 -20.42
C ASP A 154 -7.38 3.86 -21.31
N VAL A 155 -8.72 3.92 -21.38
CA VAL A 155 -9.55 3.03 -22.21
C VAL A 155 -9.46 3.45 -23.67
#